data_AF-A0A2S2NQS2-F1
#
_entry.id   AF-A0A2S2NQS2-F1
#
_cell.length_a   1.000
_cell.length_b   1.000
_cell.length_c   1.000
_cell.angle_alpha   90.00
_cell.angle_beta   90.00
_cell.angle_gamma   90.00
#
_symmetry.space_group_name_H-M   'P 1'
#
loop_
_entity.id
_entity.type
_entity.pdbx_description
1 polymer ?
#
loop_
_entity_poly.entity_id
_entity_poly.type
_entity_poly.pdbx_seq_one_letter_code
_entity_poly.pdbx_strand_id
1 'polypeptide(L)'
;MALQEAFKMKPLLINQEINDELDALKRKLGVNTEVMLPGLPRTFSRKNIRFELPLDRKSLKDMTPLDYLRSNTSITGSCLVIYSRVFEKYNTNSETRTIHENKLIPALGEVMGRQFSNQEAIDLHQMIGWSDGQILTYREWCGLCGAAERLIGHRFVPQPLSKVQDPCNEVENADFALLDRWLQDLSPNSLLYKLLTLIKNT
;
A
#
# COMPACT_ATOMS: atom_id res chain seq x y z
N MET A 1 -11.81 0.61 47.64
CA MET A 1 -11.70 2.08 47.43
C MET A 1 -10.97 2.45 46.14
N ALA A 2 -9.76 1.92 45.86
CA ALA A 2 -9.04 2.24 44.61
C ALA A 2 -9.78 1.88 43.30
N LEU A 3 -10.55 0.78 43.30
CA LEU A 3 -11.29 0.32 42.11
C LEU A 3 -12.46 1.22 41.71
N GLN A 4 -13.12 1.88 42.67
CA GLN A 4 -14.24 2.80 42.42
C GLN A 4 -13.74 4.15 41.90
N GLU A 5 -12.57 4.62 42.36
CA GLU A 5 -11.95 5.84 41.84
C GLU A 5 -11.40 5.64 40.42
N ALA A 6 -10.90 4.45 40.08
CA ALA A 6 -10.46 4.13 38.71
C ALA A 6 -11.61 4.16 37.67
N PHE A 7 -12.84 3.80 38.06
CA PHE A 7 -14.01 3.88 37.18
C PHE A 7 -14.44 5.32 36.88
N LYS A 8 -14.14 6.28 37.77
CA LYS A 8 -14.41 7.71 37.55
C LYS A 8 -13.42 8.37 36.60
N MET A 9 -12.24 7.79 36.41
CA MET A 9 -11.20 8.27 35.50
C MET A 9 -11.27 7.66 34.09
N LYS A 10 -12.35 6.97 33.75
CA LYS A 10 -12.54 6.45 32.39
C LYS A 10 -12.63 7.67 31.45
N PRO A 11 -11.70 7.84 30.49
CA PRO A 11 -11.76 8.98 29.60
C PRO A 11 -13.11 8.90 28.88
N LEU A 12 -13.89 9.98 28.95
CA LEU A 12 -15.06 10.12 28.10
C LEU A 12 -14.55 9.90 26.68
N LEU A 13 -15.03 8.82 26.05
CA LEU A 13 -14.80 8.56 24.64
C LEU A 13 -15.63 9.58 23.89
N ILE A 14 -15.21 10.85 23.91
CA ILE A 14 -15.80 11.97 23.16
C ILE A 14 -15.93 11.58 21.68
N ASN A 15 -15.07 10.68 21.20
CA ASN A 15 -15.10 10.12 19.86
C ASN A 15 -16.25 9.13 19.59
N GLN A 16 -16.87 8.50 20.59
CA GLN A 16 -17.99 7.57 20.38
C GLN A 16 -19.33 8.30 20.25
N GLU A 17 -19.63 9.23 21.15
CA GLU A 17 -20.88 10.01 21.09
C GLU A 17 -20.96 10.88 19.83
N ILE A 18 -19.83 11.49 19.43
CA ILE A 18 -19.72 12.23 18.16
C ILE A 18 -19.97 11.31 16.95
N ASN A 19 -19.54 10.05 17.01
CA ASN A 19 -19.76 9.10 15.92
C ASN A 19 -21.24 8.70 15.79
N ASP A 20 -21.90 8.46 16.91
CA ASP A 20 -23.31 8.07 16.94
C ASP A 20 -24.24 9.20 16.48
N GLU A 21 -23.97 10.45 16.88
CA GLU A 21 -24.69 11.63 16.40
C GLU A 21 -24.46 11.87 14.90
N LEU A 22 -23.22 11.72 14.44
CA LEU A 22 -22.87 11.84 13.03
C LEU A 22 -23.57 10.76 12.19
N ASP A 23 -23.66 9.53 12.68
CA ASP A 23 -24.34 8.42 12.01
C ASP A 23 -25.88 8.54 12.04
N ALA A 24 -26.45 9.11 13.10
CA ALA A 24 -27.86 9.48 13.14
C ALA A 24 -28.19 10.62 12.15
N LEU A 25 -27.30 11.60 12.03
CA LEU A 25 -27.44 12.72 11.10
C LEU A 25 -27.32 12.27 9.64
N LYS A 26 -26.36 11.39 9.32
CA LYS A 26 -26.21 10.76 7.99
C LYS A 26 -27.49 10.04 7.56
N ARG A 27 -28.08 9.25 8.46
CA ARG A 27 -29.36 8.53 8.22
C ARG A 27 -30.52 9.50 7.98
N LYS A 28 -30.62 10.58 8.75
CA LYS A 28 -31.68 11.61 8.59
C LYS A 28 -31.56 12.40 7.29
N LEU A 29 -30.34 12.69 6.83
CA LEU A 29 -30.11 13.49 5.63
C LEU A 29 -30.16 12.68 4.33
N GLY A 30 -30.33 11.35 4.39
CA GLY A 30 -30.33 10.48 3.21
C GLY A 30 -29.00 10.49 2.44
N VAL A 31 -27.92 10.99 3.07
CA VAL A 31 -26.60 11.07 2.46
C VAL A 31 -25.98 9.68 2.54
N ASN A 32 -26.07 8.94 1.44
CA ASN A 32 -25.34 7.69 1.31
C ASN A 32 -23.84 8.04 1.32
N THR A 33 -23.20 7.89 2.48
CA THR A 33 -21.83 8.36 2.74
C THR A 33 -20.77 7.38 2.24
N GLU A 34 -21.18 6.37 1.49
CA GLU A 34 -20.25 5.54 0.72
C GLU A 34 -19.65 6.39 -0.40
N VAL A 35 -18.60 7.11 -0.05
CA VAL A 35 -17.73 7.75 -1.03
C VAL A 35 -17.20 6.64 -1.92
N MET A 36 -17.69 6.55 -3.15
CA MET A 36 -17.14 5.65 -4.15
C MET A 36 -15.70 6.08 -4.40
N LEU A 37 -14.77 5.18 -4.12
CA LEU A 37 -13.35 5.43 -4.31
C LEU A 37 -12.98 5.56 -5.80
N PRO A 38 -13.56 4.76 -6.73
CA PRO A 38 -13.39 4.99 -8.16
C PRO A 38 -13.94 6.36 -8.58
N GLY A 39 -13.20 7.08 -9.43
CA GLY A 39 -13.57 8.39 -9.96
C GLY A 39 -13.11 9.58 -9.12
N LEU A 40 -12.60 9.34 -7.90
CA LEU A 40 -11.97 10.40 -7.12
C LEU A 40 -10.54 10.67 -7.63
N PRO A 41 -10.13 11.95 -7.73
CA PRO A 41 -8.76 12.30 -8.06
C PRO A 41 -7.75 11.61 -7.12
N ARG A 42 -6.62 11.20 -7.70
CA ARG A 42 -5.48 10.65 -6.96
C ARG A 42 -4.26 11.53 -7.18
N THR A 43 -3.45 11.63 -6.14
CA THR A 43 -2.11 12.16 -6.21
C THR A 43 -1.20 11.14 -5.55
N PHE A 44 -0.32 10.53 -6.34
CA PHE A 44 0.65 9.57 -5.84
C PHE A 44 1.96 10.30 -5.58
N SER A 45 2.40 10.30 -4.32
CA SER A 45 3.64 10.94 -3.89
C SER A 45 4.62 9.90 -3.38
N ARG A 46 5.88 10.00 -3.81
CA ARG A 46 7.02 9.21 -3.33
C ARG A 46 7.26 9.40 -1.83
N LYS A 47 6.78 10.49 -1.23
CA LYS A 47 6.87 10.72 0.22
C LYS A 47 5.98 9.77 1.02
N ASN A 48 4.94 9.20 0.41
CA ASN A 48 4.04 8.27 1.10
C ASN A 48 4.64 6.87 1.24
N ILE A 49 5.57 6.49 0.37
CA ILE A 49 6.09 5.13 0.28
C ILE A 49 7.60 5.23 0.22
N ARG A 50 8.29 4.70 1.23
CA ARG A 50 9.75 4.58 1.26
C ARG A 50 10.14 3.13 1.07
N PHE A 51 10.94 2.86 0.04
CA PHE A 51 11.56 1.56 -0.16
C PHE A 51 12.94 1.55 0.48
N GLU A 52 13.31 0.44 1.10
CA GLU A 52 14.59 0.27 1.78
C GLU A 52 15.28 -0.99 1.24
N LEU A 53 16.60 -1.10 1.43
CA LEU A 53 17.28 -2.37 1.19
C LEU A 53 17.32 -3.19 2.50
N PRO A 54 17.26 -4.54 2.44
CA PRO A 54 17.40 -5.34 3.64
C PRO A 54 18.76 -5.14 4.31
N LEU A 55 18.77 -5.10 5.65
CA LEU A 55 20.01 -5.00 6.43
C LEU A 55 20.95 -6.18 6.15
N ASP A 56 20.41 -7.40 6.10
CA ASP A 56 21.14 -8.56 5.61
C ASP A 56 21.04 -8.62 4.09
N ARG A 57 22.08 -8.14 3.42
CA ARG A 57 22.24 -8.22 1.97
C ARG A 57 21.92 -9.62 1.41
N LYS A 58 22.36 -10.70 2.06
CA LYS A 58 22.23 -12.07 1.52
C LYS A 58 20.77 -12.49 1.37
N SER A 59 19.88 -11.93 2.18
CA SER A 59 18.45 -12.24 2.15
C SER A 59 17.79 -11.89 0.79
N LEU A 60 18.35 -10.94 0.02
CA LEU A 60 17.85 -10.61 -1.32
C LEU A 60 17.95 -11.77 -2.32
N LYS A 61 18.83 -12.75 -2.09
CA LYS A 61 19.04 -13.84 -3.04
C LYS A 61 17.79 -14.70 -3.20
N ASP A 62 17.11 -14.98 -2.09
CA ASP A 62 16.04 -15.97 -2.01
C ASP A 62 14.64 -15.34 -1.84
N MET A 63 14.56 -14.02 -1.66
CA MET A 63 13.28 -13.31 -1.52
C MET A 63 12.49 -13.24 -2.83
N THR A 64 11.18 -13.40 -2.72
CA THR A 64 10.25 -12.99 -3.77
C THR A 64 10.04 -11.47 -3.75
N PRO A 65 9.52 -10.86 -4.83
CA PRO A 65 9.09 -9.46 -4.81
C PRO A 65 8.07 -9.15 -3.70
N LEU A 66 7.14 -10.06 -3.41
CA LEU A 66 6.17 -9.88 -2.32
C LEU A 66 6.83 -9.92 -0.93
N ASP A 67 7.79 -10.82 -0.72
CA ASP A 67 8.55 -10.88 0.55
C ASP A 67 9.31 -9.57 0.80
N TYR A 68 9.94 -9.06 -0.26
CA TYR A 68 10.61 -7.76 -0.24
C TYR A 68 9.61 -6.65 0.08
N LEU A 69 8.50 -6.55 -0.65
CA LEU A 69 7.51 -5.49 -0.42
C LEU A 69 6.92 -5.53 0.99
N ARG A 70 6.69 -6.72 1.53
CA ARG A 70 6.23 -6.91 2.91
C ARG A 70 7.23 -6.37 3.93
N SER A 71 8.52 -6.65 3.74
CA SER A 71 9.54 -6.47 4.77
C SER A 71 10.30 -5.14 4.65
N ASN A 72 10.41 -4.60 3.43
CA ASN A 72 11.29 -3.50 3.05
C ASN A 72 10.55 -2.30 2.47
N THR A 73 9.26 -2.17 2.77
CA THR A 73 8.45 -1.01 2.41
C THR A 73 7.91 -0.37 3.66
N SER A 74 8.19 0.93 3.84
CA SER A 74 7.59 1.77 4.86
C SER A 74 6.57 2.68 4.20
N ILE A 75 5.34 2.67 4.73
CA ILE A 75 4.23 3.43 4.16
C ILE A 75 3.76 4.41 5.21
N THR A 76 3.66 5.67 4.81
CA THR A 76 3.29 6.79 5.66
C THR A 76 2.24 7.66 5.00
N GLY A 77 1.53 8.41 5.83
CA GLY A 77 0.58 9.42 5.36
C GLY A 77 -0.82 8.88 5.08
N SER A 78 -1.61 9.69 4.38
CA SER A 78 -3.04 9.48 4.19
C SER A 78 -3.39 8.32 3.25
N CYS A 79 -2.44 7.83 2.44
CA CYS A 79 -2.65 6.69 1.55
C CYS A 79 -3.08 5.42 2.31
N LEU A 80 -2.61 5.22 3.54
CA LEU A 80 -2.97 4.09 4.39
C LEU A 80 -4.47 4.02 4.68
N VAL A 81 -5.17 5.15 4.74
CA VAL A 81 -6.62 5.18 4.94
C VAL A 81 -7.33 4.53 3.76
N ILE A 82 -6.88 4.83 2.53
CA ILE A 82 -7.44 4.22 1.31
C ILE A 82 -7.08 2.74 1.28
N TYR A 83 -5.84 2.36 1.57
CA TYR A 83 -5.41 0.97 1.57
C TYR A 83 -6.20 0.14 2.57
N SER A 84 -6.38 0.66 3.79
CA SER A 84 -7.16 0.02 4.84
C SER A 84 -8.60 -0.18 4.42
N ARG A 85 -9.23 0.89 3.90
CA ARG A 85 -10.64 0.85 3.50
C ARG A 85 -10.90 -0.15 2.38
N VAL A 86 -10.05 -0.14 1.35
CA VAL A 86 -10.14 -1.11 0.26
C VAL A 86 -9.85 -2.52 0.79
N PHE A 87 -8.87 -2.66 1.68
CA PHE A 87 -8.54 -3.96 2.24
C PHE A 87 -9.73 -4.59 2.96
N GLU A 88 -10.38 -3.85 3.85
CA GLU A 88 -11.55 -4.33 4.59
C GLU A 88 -12.71 -4.70 3.68
N LYS A 89 -12.87 -3.99 2.55
CA LYS A 89 -13.91 -4.31 1.55
C LYS A 89 -13.66 -5.64 0.84
N TYR A 90 -12.40 -5.97 0.56
CA TYR A 90 -12.03 -7.15 -0.22
C TYR A 90 -11.52 -8.33 0.61
N ASN A 91 -11.31 -8.11 1.91
CA ASN A 91 -10.90 -9.15 2.85
C ASN A 91 -11.83 -10.36 2.75
N THR A 92 -11.25 -11.54 2.62
CA THR A 92 -11.97 -12.79 2.40
C THR A 92 -12.33 -13.49 3.71
N ASN A 93 -11.59 -13.22 4.78
CA ASN A 93 -11.85 -13.81 6.09
C ASN A 93 -11.56 -12.77 7.19
N SER A 94 -12.59 -12.43 7.96
CA SER A 94 -12.50 -11.46 9.05
C SER A 94 -11.55 -11.87 10.17
N GLU A 95 -11.30 -13.17 10.36
CA GLU A 95 -10.39 -13.70 11.37
C GLU A 95 -8.93 -13.62 10.92
N THR A 96 -8.63 -14.04 9.69
CA THR A 96 -7.25 -14.06 9.18
C THR A 96 -6.80 -12.73 8.58
N ARG A 97 -7.74 -11.84 8.24
CA ARG A 97 -7.51 -10.54 7.58
C ARG A 97 -6.57 -10.69 6.38
N THR A 98 -7.11 -11.28 5.30
CA THR A 98 -6.37 -11.63 4.07
C THR A 98 -7.17 -11.41 2.79
N ILE A 99 -6.49 -11.08 1.69
CA ILE A 99 -7.07 -10.95 0.34
C ILE A 99 -6.51 -12.04 -0.58
N HIS A 100 -7.40 -12.68 -1.35
CA HIS A 100 -7.05 -13.68 -2.35
C HIS A 100 -6.69 -13.03 -3.69
N GLU A 101 -5.79 -13.64 -4.46
CA GLU A 101 -5.20 -13.06 -5.68
C GLU A 101 -6.21 -12.59 -6.74
N ASN A 102 -7.29 -13.34 -6.95
CA ASN A 102 -8.38 -13.01 -7.88
C ASN A 102 -9.11 -11.69 -7.54
N LYS A 103 -8.91 -11.15 -6.34
CA LYS A 103 -9.47 -9.85 -5.91
C LYS A 103 -8.47 -8.71 -6.01
N LEU A 104 -7.17 -8.97 -6.27
CA LEU A 104 -6.12 -7.96 -6.20
C LEU A 104 -6.29 -6.86 -7.25
N ILE A 105 -6.51 -7.21 -8.52
CA ILE A 105 -6.65 -6.21 -9.58
C ILE A 105 -7.90 -5.32 -9.39
N PRO A 106 -9.10 -5.87 -9.11
CA PRO A 106 -10.26 -5.04 -8.79
C PRO A 106 -10.03 -4.11 -7.58
N ALA A 107 -9.42 -4.63 -6.51
CA ALA A 107 -9.13 -3.87 -5.31
C ALA A 107 -8.11 -2.76 -5.58
N LEU A 108 -7.02 -3.06 -6.29
CA LEU A 108 -6.03 -2.08 -6.72
C LEU A 108 -6.70 -1.00 -7.58
N GLY A 109 -7.65 -1.35 -8.43
CA GLY A 109 -8.42 -0.35 -9.19
C GLY A 109 -9.11 0.69 -8.30
N GLU A 110 -9.63 0.31 -7.13
CA GLU A 110 -10.21 1.26 -6.18
C GLU A 110 -9.15 2.14 -5.51
N VAL A 111 -7.99 1.56 -5.17
CA VAL A 111 -6.84 2.32 -4.64
C VAL A 111 -6.37 3.34 -5.67
N MET A 112 -6.21 2.91 -6.92
CA MET A 112 -5.70 3.73 -8.00
C MET A 112 -6.73 4.73 -8.56
N GLY A 113 -7.98 4.67 -8.11
CA GLY A 113 -9.05 5.60 -8.51
C GLY A 113 -9.76 5.25 -9.81
N ARG A 114 -9.32 4.21 -10.54
CA ARG A 114 -10.02 3.61 -11.68
C ARG A 114 -9.57 2.17 -11.88
N GLN A 115 -10.39 1.39 -12.58
CA GLN A 115 -10.02 0.03 -12.96
C GLN A 115 -8.80 0.01 -13.90
N PHE A 116 -8.03 -1.07 -13.78
CA PHE A 116 -6.89 -1.35 -14.65
C PHE A 116 -7.39 -1.79 -16.02
N SER A 117 -6.70 -1.36 -17.08
CA SER A 117 -6.80 -2.02 -18.37
C SER A 117 -6.11 -3.39 -18.32
N ASN A 118 -6.43 -4.28 -19.26
CA ASN A 118 -5.81 -5.59 -19.35
C ASN A 118 -4.27 -5.50 -19.44
N GLN A 119 -3.74 -4.55 -20.21
CA GLN A 119 -2.30 -4.36 -20.35
C GLN A 119 -1.66 -3.87 -19.04
N GLU A 120 -2.29 -2.93 -18.33
CA GLU A 120 -1.77 -2.44 -17.05
C GLU A 120 -1.74 -3.55 -15.99
N ALA A 121 -2.75 -4.41 -15.97
CA ALA A 121 -2.80 -5.55 -15.06
C ALA A 121 -1.71 -6.58 -15.37
N ILE A 122 -1.50 -6.89 -16.66
CA ILE A 122 -0.41 -7.78 -17.11
C ILE A 122 0.96 -7.18 -16.75
N ASP A 123 1.17 -5.90 -17.02
CA ASP A 123 2.42 -5.21 -16.72
C ASP A 123 2.72 -5.26 -15.21
N LEU A 124 1.75 -4.95 -14.37
CA LEU A 124 1.92 -5.01 -12.91
C LEU A 124 2.23 -6.44 -12.44
N HIS A 125 1.49 -7.42 -12.95
CA HIS A 125 1.74 -8.83 -12.63
C HIS A 125 3.16 -9.25 -13.04
N GLN A 126 3.66 -8.82 -14.20
CA GLN A 126 5.03 -9.09 -14.65
C GLN A 126 6.13 -8.35 -13.87
N MET A 127 5.77 -7.32 -13.10
CA MET A 127 6.69 -6.61 -12.21
C MET A 127 6.77 -7.26 -10.83
N ILE A 128 5.64 -7.74 -10.30
CA ILE A 128 5.56 -8.28 -8.93
C ILE A 128 5.57 -9.81 -8.89
N GLY A 129 4.90 -10.48 -9.83
CA GLY A 129 4.91 -11.94 -9.95
C GLY A 129 4.29 -12.68 -8.77
N TRP A 130 3.10 -12.27 -8.32
CA TRP A 130 2.34 -13.11 -7.39
C TRP A 130 1.85 -14.39 -8.09
N SER A 131 1.61 -15.44 -7.31
CA SER A 131 1.21 -16.76 -7.86
C SER A 131 -0.31 -16.92 -7.91
N ASP A 132 -0.78 -17.84 -8.76
CA ASP A 132 -2.18 -18.28 -8.74
C ASP A 132 -2.53 -18.84 -7.35
N GLY A 133 -3.70 -18.48 -6.83
CA GLY A 133 -4.11 -18.82 -5.46
C GLY A 133 -3.34 -18.10 -4.33
N GLN A 134 -2.47 -17.13 -4.63
CA GLN A 134 -1.77 -16.35 -3.61
C GLN A 134 -2.75 -15.64 -2.66
N ILE A 135 -2.43 -15.67 -1.37
CA ILE A 135 -3.17 -14.97 -0.32
C ILE A 135 -2.23 -13.93 0.30
N LEU A 136 -2.70 -12.69 0.40
CA LEU A 136 -1.95 -11.56 0.96
C LEU A 136 -2.53 -11.16 2.31
N THR A 137 -1.65 -11.04 3.30
CA THR A 137 -1.90 -10.33 4.55
C THR A 137 -2.08 -8.83 4.30
N TYR A 138 -2.60 -8.10 5.29
CA TYR A 138 -2.70 -6.64 5.21
C TYR A 138 -1.35 -5.97 4.92
N ARG A 139 -0.25 -6.48 5.48
CA ARG A 139 1.09 -5.90 5.28
C ARG A 139 1.60 -6.10 3.85
N GLU A 140 1.38 -7.29 3.27
CA GLU A 140 1.72 -7.55 1.86
C GLU A 140 0.85 -6.73 0.92
N TRP A 141 -0.44 -6.59 1.23
CA TRP A 141 -1.35 -5.72 0.50
C TRP A 141 -0.88 -4.26 0.48
N CYS A 142 -0.51 -3.71 1.64
CA CYS A 142 0.02 -2.35 1.72
C CYS A 142 1.28 -2.19 0.86
N GLY A 143 2.23 -3.14 0.95
CA GLY A 143 3.42 -3.15 0.11
C GLY A 143 3.10 -3.19 -1.38
N LEU A 144 2.14 -4.02 -1.79
CA LEU A 144 1.66 -4.12 -3.17
C LEU A 144 1.03 -2.81 -3.66
N CYS A 145 0.18 -2.16 -2.84
CA CYS A 145 -0.39 -0.86 -3.17
C CYS A 145 0.70 0.21 -3.34
N GLY A 146 1.66 0.26 -2.42
CA GLY A 146 2.78 1.20 -2.53
C GLY A 146 3.63 0.97 -3.78
N ALA A 147 3.87 -0.29 -4.14
CA ALA A 147 4.55 -0.64 -5.39
C ALA A 147 3.72 -0.22 -6.62
N ALA A 148 2.41 -0.48 -6.63
CA ALA A 148 1.54 -0.08 -7.74
C ALA A 148 1.54 1.45 -7.94
N GLU A 149 1.40 2.22 -6.85
CA GLU A 149 1.49 3.68 -6.92
C GLU A 149 2.83 4.14 -7.48
N ARG A 150 3.94 3.56 -7.00
CA ARG A 150 5.28 3.97 -7.42
C ARG A 150 5.58 3.61 -8.88
N LEU A 151 5.26 2.39 -9.29
CA LEU A 151 5.69 1.84 -10.58
C LEU A 151 4.80 2.28 -11.74
N ILE A 152 3.48 2.30 -11.53
CA ILE A 152 2.50 2.51 -12.60
C ILE A 152 1.54 3.66 -12.33
N GLY A 153 1.58 4.30 -11.16
CA GLY A 153 0.66 5.38 -10.79
C GLY A 153 0.65 6.56 -11.77
N HIS A 154 1.77 6.80 -12.47
CA HIS A 154 1.85 7.83 -13.51
C HIS A 154 0.84 7.62 -14.66
N ARG A 155 0.33 6.40 -14.89
CA ARG A 155 -0.68 6.08 -15.90
C ARG A 155 -2.12 6.35 -15.43
N PHE A 156 -2.32 6.56 -14.13
CA PHE A 156 -3.63 6.73 -13.50
C PHE A 156 -3.96 8.19 -13.21
N VAL A 157 -2.99 9.10 -13.38
CA VAL A 157 -3.16 10.53 -13.12
C VAL A 157 -2.86 11.34 -14.38
N PRO A 158 -3.57 12.46 -14.63
CA PRO A 158 -3.33 13.29 -15.81
C PRO A 158 -2.01 14.05 -15.75
N GLN A 159 -1.52 14.36 -14.53
CA GLN A 159 -0.29 15.11 -14.30
C GLN A 159 0.53 14.45 -13.18
N PRO A 160 1.43 13.52 -13.52
CA PRO A 160 2.29 12.88 -12.52
C PRO A 160 3.33 13.83 -11.96
N LEU A 161 3.69 13.65 -10.69
CA LEU A 161 4.75 14.43 -10.04
C LEU A 161 6.13 13.99 -10.54
N SER A 162 6.92 14.96 -11.02
CA SER A 162 8.33 14.73 -11.38
C SER A 162 9.19 14.48 -10.13
N LYS A 163 10.35 13.85 -10.30
CA LYS A 163 11.33 13.66 -9.20
C LYS A 163 11.79 14.97 -8.56
N VAL A 164 11.80 16.07 -9.32
CA VAL A 164 12.18 17.39 -8.80
C VAL A 164 11.09 17.94 -7.87
N GLN A 165 9.82 17.76 -8.22
CA GLN A 165 8.68 18.20 -7.41
C GLN A 165 8.45 17.28 -6.20
N ASP A 166 8.73 16.00 -6.37
CA ASP A 166 8.43 14.94 -5.41
C ASP A 166 9.58 13.93 -5.38
N PRO A 167 10.72 14.30 -4.75
CA PRO A 167 11.87 13.43 -4.64
C PRO A 167 11.60 12.25 -3.69
N CYS A 168 12.33 11.16 -3.88
CA CYS A 168 12.36 10.06 -2.93
C CYS A 168 12.92 10.54 -1.58
N ASN A 169 12.63 9.79 -0.53
CA ASN A 169 13.20 10.03 0.78
C ASN A 169 14.74 9.89 0.75
N GLU A 170 15.46 10.72 1.50
CA GLU A 170 16.93 10.69 1.55
C GLU A 170 17.49 9.33 1.98
N VAL A 171 16.80 8.61 2.87
CA VAL A 171 17.20 7.26 3.28
C VAL A 171 17.05 6.26 2.13
N GLU A 172 15.95 6.34 1.36
CA GLU A 172 15.78 5.52 0.16
C GLU A 172 16.87 5.83 -0.88
N ASN A 173 17.18 7.10 -1.10
CA ASN A 173 18.25 7.50 -2.02
C ASN A 173 19.61 6.91 -1.60
N ALA A 174 19.94 7.00 -0.31
CA ALA A 174 21.20 6.48 0.23
C ALA A 174 21.29 4.95 0.09
N ASP A 175 20.21 4.23 0.40
CA ASP A 175 20.14 2.78 0.26
C ASP A 175 20.29 2.36 -1.21
N PHE A 176 19.48 2.95 -2.10
CA PHE A 176 19.45 2.55 -3.51
C PHE A 176 20.66 3.02 -4.32
N ALA A 177 21.48 3.94 -3.79
CA ALA A 177 22.80 4.24 -4.33
C ALA A 177 23.74 3.02 -4.28
N LEU A 178 23.55 2.12 -3.30
CA LEU A 178 24.35 0.90 -3.15
C LEU A 178 23.82 -0.28 -3.98
N LEU A 179 22.61 -0.17 -4.54
CA LEU A 179 21.90 -1.28 -5.17
C LEU A 179 22.69 -1.94 -6.30
N ASP A 180 23.35 -1.17 -7.17
CA ASP A 180 24.04 -1.73 -8.35
C ASP A 180 25.16 -2.69 -7.93
N ARG A 181 25.95 -2.28 -6.92
CA ARG A 181 26.99 -3.13 -6.33
C ARG A 181 26.37 -4.37 -5.69
N TRP A 182 25.23 -4.23 -5.01
CA TRP A 182 24.59 -5.35 -4.34
C TRP A 182 24.07 -6.39 -5.33
N LEU A 183 23.43 -5.95 -6.40
CA LEU A 183 22.90 -6.82 -7.45
C LEU A 183 24.01 -7.56 -8.20
N GLN A 184 25.18 -6.93 -8.39
CA GLN A 184 26.34 -7.57 -9.02
C GLN A 184 26.85 -8.79 -8.22
N ASP A 185 27.09 -8.68 -6.92
CA ASP A 185 27.70 -9.82 -6.19
C ASP A 185 26.68 -10.88 -5.69
N LEU A 186 25.36 -10.61 -5.73
CA LEU A 186 24.36 -11.56 -5.20
C LEU A 186 23.64 -12.37 -6.26
N SER A 187 23.39 -11.78 -7.44
CA SER A 187 22.52 -12.37 -8.48
C SER A 187 21.17 -12.86 -7.92
N PRO A 188 20.31 -11.97 -7.41
CA PRO A 188 18.99 -12.35 -6.90
C PRO A 188 18.07 -12.89 -8.01
N ASN A 189 16.93 -13.46 -7.62
CA ASN A 189 15.90 -13.88 -8.57
C ASN A 189 15.59 -12.76 -9.59
N SER A 190 15.42 -13.14 -10.86
CA SER A 190 15.23 -12.21 -11.98
C SER A 190 14.05 -11.25 -11.80
N LEU A 191 12.97 -11.67 -11.14
CA LEU A 191 11.83 -10.81 -10.85
C LEU A 191 12.15 -9.77 -9.78
N LEU A 192 12.80 -10.18 -8.68
CA LEU A 192 13.20 -9.23 -7.63
C LEU A 192 14.23 -8.23 -8.15
N TYR A 193 15.21 -8.71 -8.95
CA TYR A 193 16.15 -7.83 -9.64
C TYR A 193 15.40 -6.75 -10.44
N LYS A 194 14.45 -7.17 -11.28
CA LYS A 194 13.66 -6.26 -12.11
C LYS A 194 12.87 -5.26 -11.26
N LEU A 195 12.22 -5.72 -10.19
CA LEU A 195 11.47 -4.85 -9.27
C LEU A 195 12.39 -3.77 -8.66
N LEU A 196 13.53 -4.16 -8.10
CA LEU A 196 14.46 -3.22 -7.45
C LEU A 196 15.03 -2.20 -8.43
N THR A 197 15.38 -2.62 -9.64
CA THR A 197 15.82 -1.72 -10.71
C THR A 197 14.72 -0.75 -11.12
N LEU A 198 13.47 -1.20 -11.21
CA LEU A 198 12.34 -0.32 -11.51
C LEU A 198 12.13 0.72 -10.40
N ILE A 199 12.11 0.31 -9.14
CA ILE A 199 11.98 1.21 -7.97
C ILE A 199 13.05 2.31 -8.02
N LYS A 200 14.32 1.94 -8.24
CA LYS A 200 15.43 2.90 -8.36
C LYS A 200 15.19 3.97 -9.44
N ASN A 201 14.59 3.56 -10.55
CA ASN A 201 14.41 4.41 -11.72
C ASN A 201 13.13 5.25 -11.69
N THR A 202 12.14 4.87 -10.88
CA THR A 202 10.93 5.69 -10.62
C THR A 202 11.22 6.95 -9.83
#